data_AF-U7P795-F1
#
_entry.id   AF-U7P795-F1
#
_cell.length_a   1.000
_cell.length_b   1.000
_cell.length_c   1.000
_cell.angle_alpha   90.00
_cell.angle_beta   90.00
_cell.angle_gamma   90.00
#
_symmetry.space_group_name_H-M   'P 1'
#
loop_
_entity.id
_entity.type
_entity.pdbx_description
1 polymer ?
#
loop_
_entity_poly.entity_id
_entity_poly.type
_entity_poly.pdbx_seq_one_letter_code
_entity_poly.pdbx_strand_id
1 'polypeptide(L)' 'MLVEPVSCQQAWYLTREAIKEWVEGPDEHMDRIIRAIRQHGGVSGKLRRDFPVLDDPVLVERLETIVAEGFTGIGRIE' A
#
# COMPACT_ATOMS: atom_id res chain seq x y z
N MET A 1 -20.65 -2.91 -16.54
CA MET A 1 -20.08 -3.57 -15.34
C MET A 1 -20.08 -2.52 -14.23
N LEU A 2 -21.06 -2.58 -13.32
CA LEU A 2 -21.02 -1.72 -12.13
C LEU A 2 -19.96 -2.31 -11.21
N VAL A 3 -18.87 -1.58 -11.02
CA VAL A 3 -17.83 -1.95 -10.06
C VAL A 3 -18.45 -1.72 -8.69
N GLU A 4 -18.74 -2.79 -7.95
CA GLU A 4 -19.22 -2.69 -6.57
C GLU A 4 -18.19 -1.86 -5.78
N PRO A 5 -18.62 -0.88 -4.95
CA PRO A 5 -17.69 -0.12 -4.15
C PRO A 5 -17.00 -1.06 -3.15
N VAL A 6 -15.70 -1.28 -3.34
CA VAL A 6 -14.88 -2.02 -2.37
C VAL A 6 -14.92 -1.29 -1.03
N SER A 7 -15.21 -2.02 0.04
CA SER A 7 -15.12 -1.44 1.39
C SER A 7 -13.65 -1.11 1.71
N CYS A 8 -13.41 -0.08 2.54
CA CYS A 8 -12.05 0.24 3.00
C CYS A 8 -11.32 -0.97 3.60
N GLN A 9 -12.06 -1.83 4.28
CA GLN A 9 -11.51 -3.04 4.90
C GLN A 9 -11.09 -4.08 3.86
N GLN A 10 -11.87 -4.24 2.80
CA GLN A 10 -11.55 -5.14 1.69
C GLN A 10 -10.38 -4.62 0.85
N ALA A 11 -10.36 -3.33 0.53
CA ALA A 11 -9.23 -2.67 -0.13
C ALA A 11 -7.92 -2.88 0.66
N TRP A 12 -7.99 -2.71 1.98
CA TRP A 12 -6.85 -2.89 2.86
C TRP A 12 -6.35 -4.34 2.89
N TYR A 13 -7.26 -5.29 3.02
CA TYR A 13 -6.94 -6.71 3.01
C TYR A 13 -6.25 -7.12 1.70
N LEU A 14 -6.84 -6.78 0.54
CA LEU A 14 -6.30 -7.12 -0.78
C LEU A 14 -4.93 -6.47 -1.01
N THR A 15 -4.78 -5.21 -0.62
CA THR A 15 -3.50 -4.51 -0.71
C THR A 15 -2.45 -5.19 0.18
N ARG A 16 -2.81 -5.59 1.40
CA ARG A 16 -1.91 -6.32 2.31
C ARG A 16 -1.50 -7.67 1.71
N GLU A 17 -2.44 -8.43 1.16
CA GLU A 17 -2.14 -9.73 0.52
C GLU A 17 -1.20 -9.57 -0.67
N ALA A 18 -1.44 -8.57 -1.53
CA ALA A 18 -0.59 -8.30 -2.68
C ALA A 18 0.84 -7.89 -2.27
N ILE A 19 1.00 -7.21 -1.13
CA ILE A 19 2.32 -6.80 -0.60
C ILE A 19 3.08 -7.97 0.02
N LYS A 20 2.39 -8.96 0.62
CA LYS A 20 3.00 -10.15 1.24
C LYS A 20 3.88 -10.95 0.28
N GLU A 21 3.61 -10.88 -1.01
CA GLU A 21 4.42 -11.57 -2.03
C GLU A 21 5.83 -10.96 -2.20
N TRP A 22 6.05 -9.74 -1.69
CA TRP A 22 7.27 -8.96 -1.95
C TRP A 22 7.97 -8.47 -0.68
N VAL A 23 7.19 -8.22 0.38
CA VAL A 23 7.69 -7.71 1.65
C VAL A 23 7.51 -8.79 2.71
N GLU A 24 8.61 -9.44 3.07
CA GLU A 24 8.65 -10.34 4.22
C GLU A 24 8.55 -9.53 5.53
N GLY A 25 7.60 -9.91 6.39
CA GLY A 25 7.43 -9.27 7.69
C GLY A 25 6.04 -9.47 8.27
N PRO A 26 5.83 -9.04 9.52
CA PRO A 26 4.52 -9.05 10.14
C PRO A 26 3.56 -8.09 9.44
N ASP A 27 2.27 -8.42 9.50
CA ASP A 27 1.18 -7.64 8.91
C ASP A 27 1.19 -6.15 9.30
N GLU A 28 1.63 -5.83 10.52
CA GLU A 28 1.77 -4.46 11.03
C GLU A 28 2.75 -3.61 10.21
N HIS A 29 3.79 -4.22 9.63
CA HIS A 29 4.74 -3.53 8.77
C HIS A 29 4.08 -3.14 7.46
N MET A 30 3.31 -4.06 6.87
CA MET A 30 2.56 -3.82 5.63
C MET A 30 1.53 -2.71 5.84
N ASP A 31 0.81 -2.75 6.96
CA ASP A 31 -0.14 -1.68 7.32
C ASP A 31 0.52 -0.32 7.41
N ARG A 32 1.71 -0.27 8.00
CA ARG A 32 2.48 0.97 8.14
C ARG A 32 2.92 1.50 6.78
N ILE A 33 3.32 0.62 5.86
CA ILE A 33 3.68 0.96 4.48
C ILE A 33 2.46 1.49 3.72
N ILE A 34 1.36 0.73 3.69
CA ILE A 34 0.09 1.10 3.03
C ILE A 34 -0.39 2.47 3.53
N ARG A 35 -0.41 2.65 4.86
CA ARG A 35 -0.83 3.91 5.49
C ARG A 35 0.05 5.08 5.08
N ALA A 36 1.37 4.90 5.11
CA ALA A 36 2.31 5.96 4.76
C ALA A 36 2.18 6.39 3.29
N ILE A 37 2.08 5.41 2.37
CA ILE A 37 1.89 5.68 0.93
C ILE A 37 0.58 6.42 0.70
N ARG A 38 -0.52 6.01 1.35
CA ARG A 38 -1.81 6.71 1.22
C ARG A 38 -1.81 8.13 1.77
N GLN A 39 -1.09 8.37 2.87
CA GLN A 39 -1.03 9.70 3.50
C GLN A 39 -0.14 10.68 2.74
N HIS A 40 0.97 10.20 2.16
CA HIS A 40 1.98 11.06 1.56
C HIS A 40 2.03 10.99 0.02
N GLY A 41 1.27 10.07 -0.59
CA GLY A 41 1.28 9.83 -2.03
C GLY A 41 2.52 9.07 -2.53
N GLY A 42 3.31 8.49 -1.62
CA GLY A 42 4.48 7.71 -1.98
C GLY A 42 5.38 7.33 -0.81
N VAL A 43 6.50 6.67 -1.11
CA VAL A 43 7.48 6.20 -0.11
C VAL A 43 8.41 7.34 0.35
N SER A 44 8.29 7.73 1.62
CA SER A 44 9.17 8.75 2.21
C SER A 44 10.58 8.22 2.54
N GLY A 45 11.55 9.13 2.64
CA GLY A 45 12.92 8.78 3.07
C GLY A 45 12.98 8.17 4.48
N LYS A 46 12.07 8.56 5.38
CA LYS A 46 11.95 7.91 6.70
C LYS A 46 11.46 6.46 6.56
N LEU A 47 10.46 6.23 5.72
CA LEU A 47 9.90 4.91 5.48
C LEU A 47 10.95 3.96 4.86
N ARG A 48 11.79 4.44 3.93
CA ARG A 48 12.93 3.66 3.40
C ARG A 48 13.94 3.27 4.48
N ARG A 49 14.21 4.15 5.45
CA ARG A 49 15.13 3.84 6.56
C ARG A 49 14.55 2.81 7.52
N ASP A 50 13.25 2.88 7.78
CA ASP A 50 12.53 1.88 8.60
C ASP A 50 12.42 0.52 7.86
N PHE A 51 12.32 0.54 6.53
CA PHE A 51 12.13 -0.64 5.68
C PHE A 51 13.11 -0.63 4.50
N PRO A 52 14.34 -1.18 4.67
CA PRO A 52 15.38 -1.17 3.64
C PRO A 52 14.97 -1.84 2.32
N VAL A 53 13.99 -2.74 2.35
CA VAL A 53 13.41 -3.37 1.15
C VAL A 53 12.86 -2.32 0.18
N LEU A 54 12.43 -1.14 0.68
CA LEU A 54 11.89 -0.03 -0.11
C LEU A 54 12.96 0.85 -0.77
N ASP A 55 14.23 0.47 -0.68
CA ASP A 55 15.30 1.09 -1.48
C ASP A 55 15.26 0.61 -2.94
N ASP A 56 14.63 -0.54 -3.20
CA ASP A 56 14.40 -1.04 -4.55
C ASP A 56 13.31 -0.21 -5.27
N PRO A 57 13.65 0.56 -6.34
CA PRO A 57 12.72 1.45 -6.98
C PRO A 57 11.60 0.71 -7.73
N VAL A 58 11.86 -0.51 -8.20
CA VAL A 58 10.87 -1.34 -8.90
C VAL A 58 9.80 -1.82 -7.92
N LEU A 59 10.19 -2.23 -6.72
CA LEU A 59 9.27 -2.56 -5.64
C LEU A 59 8.44 -1.34 -5.23
N VAL A 60 9.07 -0.17 -5.08
CA VAL A 60 8.38 1.06 -4.70
C VAL A 60 7.28 1.43 -5.72
N GLU A 61 7.61 1.42 -7.01
CA GLU A 61 6.64 1.74 -8.07
C GLU A 61 5.45 0.75 -8.05
N ARG A 62 5.73 -0.54 -7.87
CA ARG A 62 4.69 -1.57 -7.73
C ARG A 62 3.82 -1.35 -6.50
N LEU A 63 4.43 -1.03 -5.35
CA LEU A 63 3.72 -0.75 -4.11
C LEU A 63 2.78 0.45 -4.27
N GLU A 64 3.28 1.53 -4.85
CA GLU A 64 2.48 2.73 -5.11
C GLU A 64 1.30 2.44 -6.04
N THR A 65 1.53 1.63 -7.07
CA THR A 65 0.49 1.18 -8.02
C THR A 65 -0.57 0.34 -7.31
N ILE A 66 -0.17 -0.72 -6.59
CA ILE A 66 -1.08 -1.62 -5.87
C ILE A 66 -1.90 -0.85 -4.83
N VAL A 67 -1.27 0.07 -4.09
CA VAL A 67 -1.96 0.90 -3.10
C VAL A 67 -2.90 1.91 -3.77
N ALA A 68 -2.56 2.46 -4.93
CA ALA A 68 -3.46 3.34 -5.67
C ALA A 68 -4.67 2.58 -6.24
N GLU A 69 -4.43 1.44 -6.89
CA GLU A 69 -5.48 0.60 -7.47
C GLU A 69 -6.40 0.01 -6.42
N GLY A 70 -5.83 -0.55 -5.34
CA GLY A 70 -6.58 -1.18 -4.25
C GLY A 70 -7.58 -0.25 -3.56
N PHE A 71 -7.34 1.06 -3.61
CA PHE A 71 -8.20 2.09 -3.02
C PHE A 71 -8.90 2.97 -4.06
N THR A 72 -8.82 2.63 -5.34
CA THR A 72 -9.56 3.35 -6.40
C THR A 72 -11.07 3.15 -6.18
N GLY A 73 -11.82 4.25 -6.14
CA GLY A 73 -13.27 4.23 -5.84
C GLY A 73 -13.62 4.38 -4.35
N ILE A 74 -12.63 4.38 -3.46
CA ILE A 74 -12.80 4.75 -2.05
C ILE A 74 -12.39 6.22 -1.94
N GLY A 75 -13.37 7.09 -1.65
CA GLY A 75 -13.14 8.54 -1.49
C GLY A 75 -11.92 8.83 -0.61
N ARG A 76 -11.16 9.86 -0.98
CA ARG A 76 -9.96 10.33 -0.26
C ARG A 76 -10.29 10.40 1.23
N ILE A 77 -9.53 9.69 2.07
CA ILE A 77 -9.72 9.76 3.53
C ILE A 77 -9.30 11.17 3.94
N GLU A 78 -10.29 11.98 4.31
CA GLU A 78 -10.09 13.24 5.04
C GLU A 78 -9.69 12.98 6.50
#